data_AF-A0A354HQ13-F1
#
_entry.id   AF-A0A354HQ13-F1
#
_cell.length_a   1.000
_cell.length_b   1.000
_cell.length_c   1.000
_cell.angle_alpha   90.00
_cell.angle_beta   90.00
_cell.angle_gamma   90.00
#
_symmetry.space_group_name_H-M   'P 1'
#
loop_
_entity.id
_entity.type
_entity.pdbx_description
1 polymer ?
#
loop_
_entity_poly.entity_id
_entity_poly.type
_entity_poly.pdbx_seq_one_letter_code
_entity_poly.pdbx_strand_id
1 'polypeptide(L)'
;MTARVLGAAVLVAVLLLLPAAAVAKEQPVDTSELEQAWELLQEQYGNYLPEFSWQDLGATVDFRGLVSGLARYLFHQVWANASLLGQLVILAVLSALIKNLQSSFSSQGVAQVSRAVIIMVLLTMSAYSFSLAVNLARQTVQAMTGLIISLVPVMLTLLVALGSVTAATAFQPVLFTATALVGTVVSNIVLPLLFAAAVLAVVNQMVLGIEINKL
;
A
#
# COMPACT_ATOMS: atom_id res chain seq x y z
N MET A 1 -34.54 6.92 -59.82
CA MET A 1 -33.89 7.99 -59.02
C MET A 1 -34.20 7.94 -57.52
N THR A 2 -34.94 6.93 -57.04
CA THR A 2 -35.53 6.89 -55.68
C THR A 2 -34.66 6.19 -54.62
N ALA A 3 -33.76 5.26 -55.01
CA ALA A 3 -32.94 4.49 -54.07
C ALA A 3 -31.85 5.33 -53.35
N ARG A 4 -31.28 6.34 -54.01
CA ARG A 4 -30.24 7.22 -53.41
C ARG A 4 -30.82 8.17 -52.37
N VAL A 5 -32.09 8.56 -52.52
CA VAL A 5 -32.79 9.47 -51.60
C VAL A 5 -33.20 8.75 -50.32
N LEU A 6 -33.61 7.48 -50.42
CA LEU A 6 -33.88 6.62 -49.25
C LEU A 6 -32.62 6.33 -48.42
N GLY A 7 -31.48 6.04 -49.07
CA GLY A 7 -30.21 5.84 -48.35
C GLY A 7 -29.72 7.09 -47.61
N ALA A 8 -29.89 8.27 -48.22
CA ALA A 8 -29.55 9.55 -47.58
C ALA A 8 -30.48 9.87 -46.39
N ALA A 9 -31.78 9.56 -46.51
CA ALA A 9 -32.74 9.75 -45.42
C ALA A 9 -32.44 8.84 -44.22
N VAL A 10 -32.01 7.59 -44.45
CA VAL A 10 -31.62 6.66 -43.39
C VAL A 10 -30.30 7.10 -42.73
N LEU A 11 -29.32 7.54 -43.51
CA LEU A 11 -28.07 8.09 -42.96
C LEU A 11 -28.31 9.35 -42.15
N VAL A 12 -29.16 10.26 -42.61
CA VAL A 12 -29.54 11.48 -41.88
C VAL A 12 -30.38 11.15 -40.64
N ALA A 13 -31.25 10.14 -40.68
CA ALA A 13 -31.98 9.67 -39.51
C ALA A 13 -31.06 9.01 -38.48
N VAL A 14 -30.05 8.23 -38.90
CA VAL A 14 -29.02 7.66 -38.02
C VAL A 14 -28.12 8.78 -37.46
N LEU A 15 -27.76 9.78 -38.27
CA LEU A 15 -26.98 10.96 -37.84
C LEU A 15 -27.77 11.89 -36.91
N LEU A 16 -29.10 11.96 -37.06
CA LEU A 16 -30.03 12.72 -36.21
C LEU A 16 -30.53 11.96 -34.98
N LEU A 17 -30.33 10.64 -34.93
CA LEU A 17 -30.51 9.82 -33.71
C LEU A 17 -29.22 9.76 -32.86
N LEU A 18 -28.06 10.05 -33.46
CA LEU A 18 -26.76 10.23 -32.77
C LEU A 18 -26.61 11.47 -31.85
N PRO A 19 -27.32 12.61 -32.00
CA PRO A 19 -27.17 13.75 -31.10
C PRO A 19 -27.91 13.55 -29.77
N ALA A 20 -28.68 12.46 -29.61
CA ALA A 20 -29.32 12.12 -28.34
C ALA A 20 -28.41 11.30 -27.40
N ALA A 21 -27.35 10.65 -27.92
CA ALA A 21 -26.33 9.98 -27.09
C ALA A 21 -25.20 10.94 -26.66
N ALA A 22 -25.18 12.17 -27.21
CA ALA A 22 -24.19 13.21 -26.93
C ALA A 22 -24.76 14.39 -26.14
N VAL A 23 -25.97 14.27 -25.59
CA VAL A 23 -26.34 15.13 -24.46
C VAL A 23 -25.57 14.57 -23.27
N ALA A 24 -24.36 15.09 -23.06
CA ALA A 24 -23.69 15.07 -21.79
C ALA A 24 -24.65 15.71 -20.78
N LYS A 25 -25.52 14.86 -20.22
CA LYS A 25 -26.24 15.17 -19.00
C LYS A 25 -25.13 15.50 -18.02
N GLU A 26 -25.07 16.73 -17.56
CA GLU A 26 -24.24 17.17 -16.44
C GLU A 26 -24.62 16.29 -15.25
N GLN A 27 -24.05 15.08 -15.19
CA GLN A 27 -24.06 14.30 -13.99
C GLN A 27 -23.05 15.01 -13.10
N PRO A 28 -23.49 15.59 -11.97
CA PRO A 28 -22.57 16.17 -11.02
C PRO A 28 -21.54 15.09 -10.71
N VAL A 29 -20.25 15.44 -10.84
CA VAL A 29 -19.16 14.53 -10.51
C VAL A 29 -19.45 14.02 -9.10
N ASP A 30 -19.61 12.71 -8.96
CA ASP A 30 -19.82 12.11 -7.65
C ASP A 30 -18.50 12.22 -6.88
N THR A 31 -18.37 13.28 -6.09
CA THR A 31 -17.17 13.57 -5.27
C THR A 31 -17.23 12.88 -3.91
N SER A 32 -18.31 12.17 -3.60
CA SER A 32 -18.52 11.53 -2.30
C SER A 32 -17.34 10.64 -1.89
N GLU A 33 -16.78 9.90 -2.86
CA GLU A 33 -15.61 9.05 -2.61
C GLU A 33 -14.31 9.85 -2.43
N LEU A 34 -14.16 11.01 -3.07
CA LEU A 34 -13.00 11.91 -2.91
C LEU A 34 -13.02 12.57 -1.54
N GLU A 35 -14.19 13.04 -1.10
CA GLU A 35 -14.39 13.59 0.24
C GLU A 35 -14.01 12.56 1.30
N GLN A 36 -14.48 11.31 1.17
CA GLN A 36 -14.14 10.23 2.11
C GLN A 36 -12.64 9.91 2.10
N ALA A 37 -12.02 9.85 0.91
CA ALA A 37 -10.58 9.61 0.80
C ALA A 37 -9.75 10.75 1.40
N TRP A 38 -10.25 11.99 1.31
CA TRP A 38 -9.63 13.14 1.97
C TRP A 38 -9.72 13.08 3.48
N GLU A 39 -10.90 12.78 4.01
CA GLU A 39 -11.11 12.66 5.46
C GLU A 39 -10.18 11.61 6.05
N LEU A 40 -10.07 10.44 5.40
CA LEU A 40 -9.15 9.38 5.81
C LEU A 40 -7.68 9.84 5.77
N LEU A 41 -7.29 10.59 4.75
CA LEU A 41 -5.92 11.10 4.60
C LEU A 41 -5.63 12.18 5.67
N GLN A 42 -6.58 13.07 5.95
CA GLN A 42 -6.43 14.14 6.92
C GLN A 42 -6.45 13.61 8.36
N GLU A 43 -7.26 12.59 8.64
CA GLU A 43 -7.28 11.89 9.93
C GLU A 43 -5.94 11.17 10.19
N GLN A 44 -5.38 10.50 9.18
CA GLN A 44 -4.13 9.74 9.34
C GLN A 44 -2.87 10.61 9.27
N TYR A 45 -2.86 11.67 8.47
CA TYR A 45 -1.65 12.41 8.11
C TYR A 45 -1.74 13.93 8.32
N GLY A 46 -2.85 14.46 8.85
CA GLY A 46 -3.10 15.91 8.96
C GLY A 46 -2.01 16.70 9.69
N ASN A 47 -1.33 16.09 10.67
CA ASN A 47 -0.20 16.72 11.38
C ASN A 47 1.08 16.87 10.54
N TYR A 48 1.13 16.23 9.37
CA TYR A 48 2.29 16.20 8.47
C TYR A 48 2.00 16.84 7.10
N LEU A 49 0.74 17.14 6.81
CA LEU A 49 0.32 17.80 5.58
C LEU A 49 0.27 19.33 5.78
N PRO A 50 0.66 20.13 4.78
CA PRO A 50 0.34 21.55 4.78
C PRO A 50 -1.18 21.76 4.76
N GLU A 51 -1.67 22.90 5.26
CA GLU A 51 -3.09 23.30 5.17
C GLU A 51 -3.47 23.49 3.69
N PHE A 52 -3.85 22.40 3.04
CA PHE A 52 -4.34 22.37 1.66
C PHE A 52 -5.80 21.93 1.70
N SER A 53 -6.67 22.51 0.87
CA SER A 53 -8.06 22.08 0.71
C SER A 53 -8.26 21.67 -0.74
N TRP A 54 -8.95 20.55 -1.01
CA TRP A 54 -9.26 20.13 -2.39
C TRP A 54 -10.07 21.18 -3.16
N GLN A 55 -10.77 22.07 -2.46
CA GLN A 55 -11.55 23.14 -3.07
C GLN A 55 -10.66 24.31 -3.54
N ASP A 56 -9.41 24.36 -3.09
CA ASP A 56 -8.46 25.45 -3.32
C ASP A 56 -7.26 25.03 -4.20
N LEU A 57 -7.48 24.04 -5.09
CA LEU A 57 -6.48 23.51 -6.04
C LEU A 57 -5.83 24.56 -6.96
N GLY A 58 -6.35 25.80 -6.99
CA GLY A 58 -5.78 26.94 -7.70
C GLY A 58 -4.74 27.74 -6.93
N ALA A 59 -4.57 27.50 -5.62
CA ALA A 59 -3.55 28.15 -4.81
C ALA A 59 -2.16 27.54 -5.07
N THR A 60 -1.10 28.35 -4.99
CA THR A 60 0.28 27.89 -5.11
C THR A 60 0.59 26.84 -4.04
N VAL A 61 0.72 25.58 -4.46
CA VAL A 61 1.12 24.47 -3.59
C VAL A 61 2.43 24.81 -2.89
N ASP A 62 2.43 24.85 -1.55
CA ASP A 62 3.65 25.08 -0.77
C ASP A 62 4.53 23.83 -0.77
N PHE A 63 5.36 23.71 -1.81
CA PHE A 63 6.34 22.63 -1.97
C PHE A 63 7.29 22.54 -0.78
N ARG A 64 7.62 23.65 -0.11
CA ARG A 64 8.56 23.65 1.01
C ARG A 64 7.91 23.07 2.27
N GLY A 65 6.67 23.45 2.56
CA GLY A 65 5.85 22.86 3.61
C GLY A 65 5.65 21.35 3.41
N LEU A 66 5.38 20.94 2.16
CA LEU A 66 5.18 19.53 1.80
C LEU A 66 6.44 18.69 2.03
N VAL A 67 7.62 19.14 1.56
CA VAL A 67 8.89 18.44 1.79
C VAL A 67 9.25 18.39 3.27
N SER A 68 9.05 19.49 4.00
CA SER A 68 9.29 19.56 5.45
C SER A 68 8.39 18.59 6.23
N GLY A 69 7.10 18.55 5.91
CA GLY A 69 6.12 17.66 6.53
C GLY A 69 6.44 16.19 6.27
N LEU A 70 6.78 15.86 5.02
CA LEU A 70 7.16 14.50 4.62
C LEU A 70 8.45 14.05 5.29
N ALA A 71 9.46 14.92 5.39
CA ALA A 71 10.68 14.63 6.14
C ALA A 71 10.39 14.37 7.62
N ARG A 72 9.59 15.22 8.27
CA ARG A 72 9.21 15.06 9.68
C ARG A 72 8.47 13.74 9.92
N TYR A 73 7.55 13.38 9.03
CA TYR A 73 6.86 12.09 9.07
C TYR A 73 7.83 10.91 8.97
N LEU A 74 8.74 10.93 7.98
CA LEU A 74 9.73 9.88 7.81
C LEU A 74 10.65 9.75 9.03
N PHE A 75 11.16 10.85 9.57
CA PHE A 75 11.99 10.81 10.78
C PHE A 75 11.22 10.27 11.99
N HIS A 76 9.95 10.64 12.15
CA HIS A 76 9.12 10.12 13.23
C HIS A 76 8.90 8.59 13.11
N GLN A 77 8.57 8.12 11.90
CA GLN A 77 8.40 6.70 11.59
C GLN A 77 9.70 5.90 11.81
N VAL A 78 10.83 6.44 11.34
CA VAL A 78 12.15 5.81 11.53
C VAL A 78 12.49 5.73 13.01
N TRP A 79 12.28 6.81 13.78
CA TRP A 79 12.58 6.84 15.21
C TRP A 79 11.70 5.87 16.01
N ALA A 80 10.41 5.78 15.67
CA ALA A 80 9.49 4.84 16.29
C ALA A 80 9.98 3.38 16.13
N ASN A 81 10.41 3.01 14.92
CA ASN A 81 10.92 1.66 14.62
C ASN A 81 12.38 1.44 15.09
N ALA A 82 13.17 2.50 15.24
CA ALA A 82 14.55 2.43 15.72
C ALA A 82 14.66 1.90 17.16
N SER A 83 13.62 2.10 17.98
CA SER A 83 13.60 1.56 19.35
C SER A 83 13.67 0.02 19.38
N LEU A 84 12.89 -0.64 18.54
CA LEU A 84 12.90 -2.10 18.38
C LEU A 84 14.23 -2.58 17.80
N LEU A 85 14.74 -1.90 16.77
CA LEU A 85 16.05 -2.21 16.19
C LEU A 85 17.18 -2.07 17.22
N GLY A 86 17.17 -1.02 18.04
CA GLY A 86 18.16 -0.82 19.10
C GLY A 86 18.14 -1.95 20.13
N GLN A 87 16.95 -2.38 20.55
CA GLN A 87 16.80 -3.54 21.45
C GLN A 87 17.34 -4.83 20.82
N LEU A 88 17.02 -5.09 19.55
CA LEU A 88 17.55 -6.24 18.81
C LEU A 88 19.07 -6.21 18.70
N VAL A 89 19.66 -5.04 18.39
CA VAL A 89 21.12 -4.87 18.27
C VAL A 89 21.82 -5.15 19.61
N ILE A 90 21.31 -4.57 20.71
CA ILE A 90 21.90 -4.79 22.05
C ILE A 90 21.84 -6.28 22.43
N LEU A 91 20.70 -6.93 22.23
CA LEU A 91 20.53 -8.37 22.52
C LEU A 91 21.41 -9.24 21.61
N ALA A 92 21.57 -8.89 20.34
CA ALA A 92 22.43 -9.62 19.41
C ALA A 92 23.91 -9.52 19.81
N VAL A 93 24.37 -8.31 20.18
CA VAL A 93 25.73 -8.09 20.69
C VAL A 93 25.96 -8.87 21.98
N LEU A 94 25.00 -8.84 22.92
CA LEU A 94 25.07 -9.61 24.16
C LEU A 94 25.13 -11.12 23.89
N SER A 95 24.28 -11.62 22.97
CA SER A 95 24.30 -13.03 22.57
C SER A 95 25.63 -13.44 21.95
N ALA A 96 26.25 -12.58 21.14
CA ALA A 96 27.54 -12.83 20.52
C ALA A 96 28.67 -12.82 21.57
N LEU A 97 28.61 -11.91 22.54
CA LEU A 97 29.56 -11.86 23.65
C LEU A 97 29.51 -13.15 24.47
N ILE A 98 28.32 -13.62 24.86
CA ILE A 98 28.15 -14.88 25.60
C ILE A 98 28.63 -16.08 24.78
N LYS A 99 28.42 -16.09 23.46
CA LYS A 99 28.94 -17.15 22.57
C LYS A 99 30.47 -17.20 22.59
N ASN A 100 31.14 -16.05 22.57
CA ASN A 100 32.61 -15.99 22.65
C ASN A 100 33.11 -16.49 24.02
N LEU A 101 32.46 -16.06 25.10
CA LEU A 101 32.79 -16.49 26.46
C LEU A 101 32.58 -18.00 26.69
N GLN A 102 31.53 -18.59 26.11
CA GLN A 102 31.31 -20.06 26.13
C GLN A 102 32.54 -20.84 25.66
N SER A 103 33.25 -20.34 24.65
CA SER A 103 34.42 -21.05 24.10
C SER A 103 35.63 -21.05 25.04
N SER A 104 35.67 -20.12 26.00
CA SER A 104 36.79 -19.95 26.93
C SER A 104 36.55 -20.54 28.33
N PHE A 105 35.31 -20.93 28.65
CA PHE A 105 34.95 -21.51 29.95
C PHE A 105 34.69 -23.02 29.85
N SER A 106 35.15 -23.78 30.85
CA SER A 106 34.86 -25.22 30.97
C SER A 106 33.39 -25.52 31.35
N SER A 107 32.67 -24.51 31.87
CA SER A 107 31.24 -24.56 32.21
C SER A 107 30.39 -24.12 31.01
N GLN A 108 30.21 -25.01 30.03
CA GLN A 108 29.41 -24.72 28.84
C GLN A 108 27.89 -24.61 29.15
N GLY A 109 27.41 -25.31 30.19
CA GLY A 109 25.99 -25.47 30.46
C GLY A 109 25.25 -24.15 30.77
N VAL A 110 25.75 -23.34 31.72
CA VAL A 110 25.06 -22.11 32.14
C VAL A 110 25.02 -21.09 31.00
N ALA A 111 26.13 -20.89 30.31
CA ALA A 111 26.20 -19.93 29.23
C ALA A 111 25.37 -20.38 28.00
N GLN A 112 25.21 -21.69 27.77
CA GLN A 112 24.33 -22.23 26.72
C GLN A 112 22.86 -21.97 26.99
N VAL A 113 22.42 -22.16 28.24
CA VAL A 113 21.05 -21.82 28.67
C VAL A 113 20.81 -20.32 28.51
N SER A 114 21.70 -19.46 28.99
CA SER A 114 21.55 -18.00 28.85
C SER A 114 21.49 -17.55 27.39
N ARG A 115 22.32 -18.13 26.51
CA ARG A 115 22.28 -17.83 25.08
C ARG A 115 20.96 -18.26 24.44
N ALA A 116 20.42 -19.42 24.80
CA ALA A 116 19.13 -19.88 24.30
C ALA A 116 17.99 -18.92 24.70
N VAL A 117 18.00 -18.44 25.94
CA VAL A 117 17.02 -17.45 26.43
C VAL A 117 17.10 -16.15 25.62
N ILE A 118 18.29 -15.60 25.39
CA ILE A 118 18.46 -14.36 24.61
C ILE A 118 17.99 -14.55 23.16
N ILE A 119 18.28 -15.69 22.53
CA ILE A 119 17.80 -16.01 21.19
C ILE A 119 16.27 -16.11 21.15
N MET A 120 15.62 -16.69 22.16
CA MET A 120 14.15 -16.72 22.25
C MET A 120 13.55 -15.32 22.34
N VAL A 121 14.18 -14.41 23.10
CA VAL A 121 13.74 -13.00 23.19
C VAL A 121 13.94 -12.29 21.84
N LEU A 122 15.08 -12.49 21.18
CA LEU A 122 15.36 -11.96 19.84
C LEU A 122 14.32 -12.41 18.82
N LEU A 123 13.99 -13.70 18.80
CA LEU A 123 12.95 -14.24 17.92
C LEU A 123 11.59 -13.61 18.17
N THR A 124 11.20 -13.52 19.44
CA THR A 124 9.89 -12.97 19.82
C THR A 124 9.78 -11.50 19.39
N MET A 125 10.82 -10.71 19.65
CA MET A 125 10.87 -9.30 19.20
C MET A 125 10.92 -9.17 17.68
N SER A 126 11.67 -10.02 16.99
CA SER A 126 11.76 -10.01 15.54
C SER A 126 10.41 -10.36 14.90
N ALA A 127 9.72 -11.40 15.39
CA ALA A 127 8.38 -11.77 14.95
C ALA A 127 7.37 -10.64 15.20
N TYR A 128 7.46 -9.95 16.35
CA TYR A 128 6.64 -8.78 16.63
C TYR A 128 6.89 -7.62 15.66
N SER A 129 8.16 -7.25 15.45
CA SER A 129 8.55 -6.18 14.51
C SER A 129 8.11 -6.47 13.08
N PHE A 130 8.21 -7.73 12.67
CA PHE A 130 7.81 -8.13 11.33
C PHE A 130 6.28 -8.18 11.17
N SER A 131 5.55 -8.59 12.20
CA SER A 131 4.08 -8.47 12.25
C SER A 131 3.63 -7.01 12.13
N LEU A 132 4.30 -6.10 12.85
CA LEU A 132 4.07 -4.65 12.73
C LEU A 132 4.28 -4.17 11.28
N ALA A 133 5.36 -4.60 10.63
CA ALA A 133 5.66 -4.23 9.24
C ALA A 133 4.61 -4.76 8.25
N VAL A 134 4.16 -6.01 8.39
CA VAL A 134 3.12 -6.61 7.53
C VAL A 134 1.77 -5.90 7.70
N ASN A 135 1.42 -5.52 8.93
CA ASN A 135 0.21 -4.76 9.20
C ASN A 135 0.27 -3.36 8.59
N LEU A 136 1.42 -2.68 8.73
CA LEU A 136 1.64 -1.38 8.10
C LEU A 136 1.49 -1.49 6.57
N ALA A 137 2.14 -2.48 5.95
CA ALA A 137 2.04 -2.72 4.52
C ALA A 137 0.59 -2.98 4.07
N ARG A 138 -0.17 -3.77 4.84
CA ARG A 138 -1.60 -4.04 4.57
C ARG A 138 -2.42 -2.75 4.60
N GLN A 139 -2.25 -1.93 5.64
CA GLN A 139 -2.97 -0.66 5.78
C GLN A 139 -2.61 0.30 4.63
N THR A 140 -1.34 0.38 4.25
CA THR A 140 -0.91 1.21 3.13
C THR A 140 -1.52 0.74 1.80
N VAL A 141 -1.52 -0.56 1.52
CA VAL A 141 -2.14 -1.11 0.30
C VAL A 141 -3.64 -0.80 0.27
N GLN A 142 -4.34 -0.92 1.41
CA GLN A 142 -5.76 -0.58 1.51
C GLN A 142 -6.01 0.91 1.26
N ALA A 143 -5.21 1.80 1.86
CA ALA A 143 -5.31 3.24 1.64
C ALA A 143 -5.06 3.61 0.17
N MET A 144 -4.05 3.01 -0.47
CA MET A 144 -3.78 3.22 -1.90
C MET A 144 -4.91 2.71 -2.79
N THR A 145 -5.47 1.53 -2.48
CA THR A 145 -6.61 0.96 -3.21
C THR A 145 -7.84 1.88 -3.09
N GLY A 146 -8.12 2.39 -1.90
CA GLY A 146 -9.21 3.34 -1.64
C GLY A 146 -9.05 4.65 -2.40
N LEU A 147 -7.84 5.24 -2.40
CA LEU A 147 -7.55 6.46 -3.17
C LEU A 147 -7.72 6.25 -4.67
N ILE A 148 -7.28 5.11 -5.22
CA ILE A 148 -7.46 4.82 -6.65
C ILE A 148 -8.95 4.71 -6.99
N ILE A 149 -9.73 3.97 -6.18
CA ILE A 149 -11.18 3.83 -6.38
C ILE A 149 -11.87 5.19 -6.37
N SER A 150 -11.54 6.01 -5.37
CA SER A 150 -12.05 7.37 -5.20
C SER A 150 -11.73 8.31 -6.37
N LEU A 151 -10.61 8.09 -7.08
CA LEU A 151 -10.26 8.83 -8.29
C LEU A 151 -10.93 8.30 -9.56
N VAL A 152 -11.46 7.08 -9.57
CA VAL A 152 -12.11 6.49 -10.75
C VAL A 152 -13.23 7.39 -11.31
N PRO A 153 -14.18 7.91 -10.50
CA PRO A 153 -15.23 8.80 -10.99
C PRO A 153 -14.69 10.03 -11.73
N VAL A 154 -13.63 10.65 -11.19
CA VAL A 154 -12.97 11.81 -11.81
C VAL A 154 -12.35 11.44 -13.16
N MET A 155 -11.67 10.29 -13.24
CA MET A 155 -11.08 9.84 -14.49
C MET A 155 -12.16 9.55 -15.56
N LEU A 156 -13.29 8.95 -15.16
CA LEU A 156 -14.39 8.64 -16.06
C LEU A 156 -15.10 9.90 -16.57
N THR A 157 -15.32 10.90 -15.70
CA THR A 157 -15.95 12.17 -16.10
C THR A 157 -15.06 12.94 -17.07
N LEU A 158 -13.74 12.95 -16.88
CA LEU A 158 -12.80 13.50 -17.85
C LEU A 158 -12.83 12.76 -19.20
N LEU A 159 -12.98 11.44 -19.19
CA LEU A 159 -13.08 10.63 -20.42
C LEU A 159 -14.37 10.93 -21.21
N VAL A 160 -15.49 11.13 -20.49
CA VAL A 160 -16.75 11.60 -21.06
C VAL A 160 -16.60 13.01 -21.63
N ALA A 161 -15.93 13.93 -20.91
CA ALA A 161 -15.70 15.31 -21.35
C ALA A 161 -14.85 15.38 -22.64
N LEU A 162 -13.91 14.46 -22.83
CA LEU A 162 -13.14 14.29 -24.07
C LEU A 162 -13.95 13.65 -25.21
N GLY A 163 -15.24 13.36 -25.00
CA GLY A 163 -16.16 12.81 -25.99
C GLY A 163 -16.22 11.28 -26.04
N SER A 164 -15.58 10.57 -25.10
CA SER A 164 -15.46 9.11 -25.14
C SER A 164 -16.36 8.41 -24.10
N VAL A 165 -17.67 8.55 -24.30
CA VAL A 165 -18.69 7.95 -23.42
C VAL A 165 -18.62 6.42 -23.45
N THR A 166 -18.41 5.81 -24.62
CA THR A 166 -18.30 4.35 -24.77
C THR A 166 -17.11 3.78 -24.02
N ALA A 167 -15.98 4.49 -24.01
CA ALA A 167 -14.82 4.06 -23.24
C ALA A 167 -15.11 4.18 -21.73
N ALA A 168 -15.74 5.27 -21.28
CA ALA A 168 -16.01 5.49 -19.87
C ALA A 168 -16.89 4.37 -19.28
N THR A 169 -17.94 3.98 -19.98
CA THR A 169 -18.83 2.89 -19.51
C THR A 169 -18.16 1.52 -19.56
N ALA A 170 -17.31 1.25 -20.54
CA ALA A 170 -16.54 0.01 -20.61
C ALA A 170 -15.48 -0.09 -19.52
N PHE A 171 -14.80 1.02 -19.21
CA PHE A 171 -13.72 1.05 -18.22
C PHE A 171 -14.20 1.09 -16.77
N GLN A 172 -15.41 1.59 -16.49
CA GLN A 172 -15.94 1.66 -15.12
C GLN A 172 -15.84 0.32 -14.37
N PRO A 173 -16.49 -0.78 -14.80
CA PRO A 173 -16.39 -2.06 -14.07
C PRO A 173 -14.97 -2.64 -14.06
N VAL A 174 -14.18 -2.39 -15.12
CA VAL A 174 -12.79 -2.88 -15.23
C VAL A 174 -11.90 -2.21 -14.18
N LEU A 175 -11.99 -0.89 -14.01
CA LEU A 175 -11.17 -0.14 -13.05
C LEU A 175 -11.50 -0.51 -11.61
N PHE A 176 -12.79 -0.59 -11.26
CA PHE A 176 -13.21 -1.03 -9.92
C PHE A 176 -12.76 -2.45 -9.62
N THR A 177 -12.99 -3.38 -10.55
CA THR A 177 -12.65 -4.81 -10.35
C THR A 177 -11.15 -5.02 -10.31
N ALA A 178 -10.39 -4.43 -11.23
CA ALA A 178 -8.94 -4.60 -11.29
C ALA A 178 -8.27 -4.04 -10.04
N THR A 179 -8.68 -2.85 -9.60
CA THR A 179 -8.12 -2.22 -8.40
C THR A 179 -8.44 -3.02 -7.15
N ALA A 180 -9.71 -3.44 -6.97
CA ALA A 180 -10.11 -4.28 -5.84
C ALA A 180 -9.42 -5.65 -5.84
N LEU A 181 -9.25 -6.25 -7.02
CA LEU A 181 -8.55 -7.53 -7.19
C LEU A 181 -7.09 -7.40 -6.77
N VAL A 182 -6.38 -6.40 -7.28
CA VAL A 182 -4.97 -6.16 -6.93
C VAL A 182 -4.83 -5.89 -5.43
N GLY A 183 -5.64 -4.98 -4.87
CA GLY A 183 -5.62 -4.68 -3.44
C GLY A 183 -5.85 -5.91 -2.56
N THR A 184 -6.80 -6.77 -2.95
CA THR A 184 -7.13 -8.03 -2.26
C THR A 184 -6.02 -9.07 -2.42
N VAL A 185 -5.50 -9.28 -3.63
CA VAL A 185 -4.42 -10.25 -3.87
C VAL A 185 -3.18 -9.86 -3.09
N VAL A 186 -2.77 -8.58 -3.15
CA VAL A 186 -1.60 -8.12 -2.41
C VAL A 186 -1.81 -8.25 -0.90
N SER A 187 -2.95 -7.78 -0.39
CA SER A 187 -3.21 -7.79 1.05
C SER A 187 -3.44 -9.20 1.60
N ASN A 188 -4.18 -10.05 0.91
CA ASN A 188 -4.68 -11.32 1.47
C ASN A 188 -3.93 -12.55 0.99
N ILE A 189 -3.11 -12.43 -0.06
CA ILE A 189 -2.33 -13.55 -0.59
C ILE A 189 -0.84 -13.24 -0.47
N VAL A 190 -0.38 -12.13 -1.07
CA VAL A 190 1.05 -11.82 -1.14
C VAL A 190 1.64 -11.53 0.24
N LEU A 191 1.03 -10.63 1.03
CA LEU A 191 1.55 -10.29 2.35
C LEU A 191 1.58 -11.48 3.33
N PRO A 192 0.54 -12.32 3.45
CA PRO A 192 0.60 -13.53 4.28
C PRO A 192 1.64 -14.54 3.81
N LEU A 193 1.84 -14.70 2.50
CA LEU A 193 2.87 -15.57 1.94
C LEU A 193 4.27 -15.05 2.26
N LEU A 194 4.51 -13.74 2.14
CA LEU A 194 5.76 -13.12 2.58
C LEU A 194 5.99 -13.34 4.06
N PHE A 195 4.93 -13.24 4.88
CA PHE A 195 5.05 -13.49 6.30
C PHE A 195 5.48 -14.92 6.60
N ALA A 196 4.78 -15.89 5.98
CA ALA A 196 5.11 -17.31 6.10
C ALA A 196 6.54 -17.62 5.60
N ALA A 197 6.96 -17.02 4.49
CA ALA A 197 8.30 -17.20 3.93
C ALA A 197 9.39 -16.71 4.89
N ALA A 198 9.18 -15.57 5.56
CA ALA A 198 10.12 -15.07 6.55
C ALA A 198 10.18 -15.96 7.79
N VAL A 199 9.04 -16.44 8.29
CA VAL A 199 9.01 -17.41 9.41
C VAL A 199 9.75 -18.70 9.02
N LEU A 200 9.51 -19.23 7.82
CA LEU A 200 10.23 -20.38 7.28
C LEU A 200 11.73 -20.12 7.18
N ALA A 201 12.15 -18.94 6.72
CA ALA A 201 13.57 -18.58 6.64
C ALA A 201 14.25 -18.56 8.02
N VAL A 202 13.56 -18.04 9.04
CA VAL A 202 14.03 -18.05 10.42
C VAL A 202 14.14 -19.48 10.95
N VAL A 203 13.09 -20.29 10.81
CA VAL A 203 13.10 -21.70 11.23
C VAL A 203 14.23 -22.46 10.53
N ASN A 204 14.43 -22.24 9.23
CA ASN A 204 15.50 -22.85 8.45
C ASN A 204 16.89 -22.51 9.01
N GLN A 205 17.14 -21.24 9.37
CA GLN A 205 18.41 -20.84 10.00
C GLN A 205 18.61 -21.45 11.38
N MET A 206 17.54 -21.69 12.14
CA MET A 206 17.64 -22.37 13.43
C MET A 206 17.95 -23.86 13.29
N VAL A 207 17.35 -24.53 12.31
CA VAL A 207 17.53 -25.96 12.08
C VAL A 207 18.88 -26.25 11.41
N LEU A 208 19.29 -25.47 10.39
CA LEU A 208 20.59 -25.62 9.72
C LEU A 208 21.77 -25.07 10.53
N GLY A 209 21.51 -24.27 11.56
CA GLY A 209 22.52 -23.88 12.56
C GLY A 209 22.98 -25.05 13.45
N ILE A 210 22.35 -26.21 13.32
CA ILE A 210 22.85 -27.50 13.79
C ILE A 210 23.66 -28.08 12.64
N GLU A 211 24.99 -27.98 12.73
CA GLU A 211 25.89 -28.55 11.72
C GLU A 211 25.45 -29.98 11.37
N ILE A 212 25.03 -30.20 10.12
CA ILE A 212 25.12 -31.53 9.52
C ILE A 212 26.61 -31.76 9.24
N ASN A 213 27.38 -31.93 10.31
CA ASN A 213 28.74 -32.43 10.26
C ASN A 213 28.67 -33.92 10.58
N LYS A 214 28.65 -34.72 9.51
CA LYS A 214 29.03 -36.13 9.38
C LYS A 214 28.11 -36.86 8.39
N LEU A 215 28.48 -36.78 7.12
CA LEU A 215 28.64 -37.96 6.28
C LEU A 215 30.05 -37.89 5.68
#